data_AF-A0A7Y6G9T5-F1
#
_entry.id   AF-A0A7Y6G9T5-F1
#
_cell.length_a   1.000
_cell.length_b   1.000
_cell.length_c   1.000
_cell.angle_alpha   90.00
_cell.angle_beta   90.00
_cell.angle_gamma   90.00
#
_symmetry.space_group_name_H-M   'P 1'
#
loop_
_entity.id
_entity.type
_entity.pdbx_description
1 polymer ?
#
loop_
_entity_poly.entity_id
_entity_poly.type
_entity_poly.pdbx_seq_one_letter_code
_entity_poly.pdbx_strand_id
1 'polypeptide(L)'
;MTGTVRCPAAHPDDPTACDGPAVVTVLDQYNAGADGCEHHGARLLASLERGRVYALPDAPSGAAIRVFKAADGIPPFAWYEDAPRTQPNQRSHAENRRKGGTA
;
A
#
# COMPACT_ATOMS: atom_id res chain seq x y z
N MET A 1 -6.27 21.95 -18.42
CA MET A 1 -5.37 20.83 -18.08
C MET A 1 -4.98 20.99 -16.62
N THR A 2 -5.84 20.55 -15.70
CA THR A 2 -5.53 20.53 -14.27
C THR A 2 -4.44 19.48 -14.08
N GLY A 3 -3.23 19.93 -13.70
CA GLY A 3 -2.14 19.01 -13.40
C GLY A 3 -2.63 17.99 -12.39
N THR A 4 -2.51 16.71 -12.71
CA THR A 4 -2.92 15.61 -11.85
C THR A 4 -2.13 15.74 -10.56
N VAL A 5 -2.76 16.26 -9.52
CA VAL A 5 -2.17 16.30 -8.18
C VAL A 5 -1.83 14.85 -7.84
N ARG A 6 -0.55 14.57 -7.61
CA ARG A 6 -0.09 13.23 -7.24
C ARG A 6 -0.79 12.81 -5.95
N CYS A 7 -1.16 11.53 -5.86
CA CYS A 7 -1.80 11.00 -4.65
C CYS A 7 -0.87 11.24 -3.45
N PRO A 8 -1.36 11.77 -2.31
CA PRO A 8 -0.52 11.95 -1.13
C PRO A 8 0.08 10.63 -0.62
N ALA A 9 -0.66 9.52 -0.76
CA ALA A 9 -0.15 8.18 -0.46
C ALA A 9 0.78 7.57 -1.52
N ALA A 10 0.95 8.19 -2.70
CA ALA A 10 1.91 7.68 -3.69
C ALA A 10 3.34 8.02 -3.27
N HIS A 11 4.22 7.02 -3.23
CA HIS A 11 5.64 7.28 -3.09
C HIS A 11 6.13 8.16 -4.25
N PRO A 12 7.10 9.08 -4.03
CA PRO A 12 7.64 9.92 -5.09
C PRO A 12 8.06 9.15 -6.35
N ASP A 13 8.67 7.98 -6.15
CA ASP A 13 9.15 7.12 -7.23
C ASP A 13 8.11 6.16 -7.82
N ASP A 14 6.88 6.08 -7.29
CA ASP A 14 5.85 5.21 -7.85
C ASP A 14 5.23 5.84 -9.12
N PRO A 15 5.52 5.38 -10.34
CA PRO A 15 5.07 6.08 -11.55
C PRO A 15 3.58 5.90 -11.83
N THR A 16 2.87 5.05 -11.08
CA THR A 16 1.50 4.67 -11.41
C THR A 16 0.48 5.77 -11.14
N ALA A 17 -0.54 5.83 -12.00
CA ALA A 17 -1.67 6.74 -11.83
C ALA A 17 -2.60 6.27 -10.70
N CYS A 18 -3.39 7.18 -10.15
CA CYS A 18 -4.45 6.83 -9.21
C CYS A 18 -5.53 5.99 -9.91
N ASP A 19 -6.18 5.10 -9.16
CA ASP A 19 -7.37 4.36 -9.59
C ASP A 19 -8.69 5.02 -9.15
N GLY A 20 -8.61 6.13 -8.41
CA GLY A 20 -9.77 6.84 -7.88
C GLY A 20 -9.40 7.98 -6.93
N PRO A 21 -10.40 8.57 -6.24
CA PRO A 21 -10.18 9.57 -5.21
C PRO A 21 -9.56 8.95 -3.96
N ALA A 22 -9.09 9.80 -3.03
CA ALA A 22 -8.70 9.33 -1.71
C ALA A 22 -9.91 8.77 -0.95
N VAL A 23 -9.77 7.57 -0.39
CA VAL A 23 -10.82 6.86 0.37
C VAL A 23 -10.30 6.20 1.63
N VAL A 24 -8.98 6.20 1.85
CA VAL A 24 -8.35 5.67 3.06
C VAL A 24 -7.28 6.61 3.59
N THR A 25 -7.01 6.52 4.89
CA THR A 25 -5.80 7.04 5.51
C THR A 25 -4.92 5.86 5.89
N VAL A 26 -3.65 5.89 5.48
CA VAL A 26 -2.64 4.91 5.91
C VAL A 26 -1.71 5.57 6.92
N LEU A 27 -1.58 4.95 8.08
CA LEU A 27 -0.72 5.41 9.17
C LEU A 27 0.46 4.45 9.38
N ASP A 28 1.62 5.00 9.66
CA ASP A 28 2.76 4.25 10.18
C ASP A 28 2.60 3.92 11.69
N GLN A 29 3.65 3.32 12.26
CA GLN A 29 3.69 2.96 13.67
C GLN A 29 3.75 4.15 14.63
N TYR A 30 4.09 5.35 14.15
CA TYR A 30 4.18 6.59 14.90
C TYR A 30 2.97 7.51 14.69
N ASN A 31 1.97 7.06 13.93
CA ASN A 31 0.76 7.81 13.53
C ASN A 31 1.03 8.94 12.53
N ALA A 32 2.17 8.96 11.84
CA ALA A 32 2.33 9.76 10.63
C ALA A 32 1.67 9.01 9.46
N GLY A 33 1.09 9.74 8.51
CA GLY A 33 0.36 9.08 7.43
C GLY A 33 -0.13 10.01 6.35
N ALA A 34 -0.78 9.39 5.36
CA ALA A 34 -1.29 10.07 4.19
C ALA A 34 -2.63 9.48 3.75
N ASP A 35 -3.47 10.34 3.21
CA ASP A 35 -4.70 9.94 2.53
C ASP A 35 -4.40 9.43 1.12
N GLY A 36 -5.10 8.37 0.72
CA GLY A 36 -4.81 7.65 -0.50
C GLY A 36 -6.04 7.06 -1.16
N CYS A 37 -5.95 6.89 -2.49
CA CYS A 37 -6.84 6.00 -3.23
C CYS A 37 -6.57 4.54 -2.83
N GLU A 38 -7.41 3.60 -3.29
CA GLU A 38 -7.23 2.20 -2.91
C GLU A 38 -5.90 1.64 -3.41
N HIS A 39 -5.51 1.99 -4.63
CA HIS A 39 -4.25 1.55 -5.24
C HIS A 39 -3.01 2.05 -4.49
N HIS A 40 -2.85 3.36 -4.32
CA HIS A 40 -1.67 3.93 -3.64
C HIS A 40 -1.70 3.68 -2.14
N GLY A 41 -2.88 3.64 -1.52
CA GLY A 41 -3.03 3.24 -0.12
C GLY A 41 -2.53 1.81 0.12
N ALA A 42 -2.81 0.86 -0.78
CA ALA A 42 -2.35 -0.52 -0.65
C ALA A 42 -0.82 -0.63 -0.80
N ARG A 43 -0.24 0.09 -1.76
CA ARG A 43 1.22 0.12 -1.98
C ARG A 43 1.99 0.78 -0.84
N LEU A 44 1.45 1.87 -0.30
CA LEU A 44 2.00 2.52 0.88
C LEU A 44 1.95 1.58 2.09
N LEU A 45 0.78 0.99 2.36
CA LEU A 45 0.62 0.05 3.47
C LEU A 45 1.58 -1.15 3.36
N ALA A 46 1.76 -1.71 2.17
CA ALA A 46 2.68 -2.81 1.93
C ALA A 46 4.16 -2.45 2.17
N SER A 47 4.51 -1.17 2.14
CA SER A 47 5.87 -0.67 2.32
C SER A 47 6.17 -0.23 3.76
N LEU A 48 5.18 -0.24 4.65
CA LEU A 48 5.31 0.18 6.03
C LEU A 48 5.43 -1.01 6.98
N GLU A 49 6.38 -0.94 7.91
CA GLU A 49 6.38 -1.81 9.07
C GLU A 49 5.28 -1.37 10.05
N ARG A 50 4.42 -2.33 10.44
CA ARG A 50 3.30 -2.11 11.38
C ARG A 50 2.34 -1.00 10.93
N GLY A 51 2.21 -0.80 9.63
CA GLY A 51 1.25 0.12 9.03
C GLY A 51 -0.19 -0.28 9.35
N ARG A 52 -1.07 0.72 9.42
CA ARG A 52 -2.51 0.56 9.63
C ARG A 52 -3.26 1.35 8.59
N VAL A 53 -4.44 0.87 8.22
CA VAL A 53 -5.33 1.53 7.25
C VAL A 53 -6.70 1.76 7.86
N TYR A 54 -7.24 2.95 7.64
CA TYR A 54 -8.56 3.37 8.08
C TYR A 54 -9.33 3.92 6.88
N ALA A 55 -10.64 3.70 6.83
CA ALA A 55 -11.49 4.30 5.81
C ALA A 55 -11.74 5.76 6.14
N LEU A 56 -11.77 6.64 5.13
CA LEU A 56 -12.25 8.02 5.30
C LEU A 56 -13.77 8.03 5.60
N PRO A 57 -14.30 9.10 6.22
CA PRO A 57 -15.71 9.15 6.65
C PRO A 57 -16.72 8.85 5.53
N ASP A 58 -16.47 9.34 4.32
CA ASP A 58 -17.35 9.18 3.15
C ASP A 58 -16.89 8.07 2.18
N ALA A 59 -15.94 7.23 2.61
CA ALA A 59 -15.42 6.18 1.77
C ALA A 59 -16.46 5.08 1.49
N PRO A 60 -16.46 4.48 0.28
CA PRO A 60 -17.30 3.32 0.00
C PRO A 60 -17.07 2.20 1.02
N SER A 61 -18.15 1.54 1.43
CA SER A 61 -18.06 0.47 2.43
C SER A 61 -17.00 -0.57 2.07
N GLY A 62 -16.19 -0.91 3.06
CA GLY A 62 -15.12 -1.90 2.91
C GLY A 62 -13.85 -1.39 2.20
N ALA A 63 -13.71 -0.09 1.92
CA ALA A 63 -12.48 0.46 1.30
C ALA A 63 -11.21 0.06 2.06
N ALA A 64 -11.16 0.28 3.37
CA ALA A 64 -10.01 -0.13 4.19
C ALA A 64 -9.73 -1.64 4.15
N ILE A 65 -10.78 -2.48 4.05
CA ILE A 65 -10.63 -3.94 3.95
C ILE A 65 -10.05 -4.33 2.59
N ARG A 66 -10.51 -3.72 1.50
CA ARG A 66 -9.97 -3.96 0.16
C ARG A 66 -8.50 -3.57 0.10
N VAL A 67 -8.16 -2.39 0.62
CA VAL A 67 -6.76 -1.91 0.71
C VAL A 67 -5.90 -2.85 1.53
N PHE A 68 -6.36 -3.25 2.72
CA PHE A 68 -5.63 -4.18 3.59
C PHE A 68 -5.37 -5.53 2.91
N LYS A 69 -6.39 -6.10 2.25
CA LYS A 69 -6.27 -7.35 1.51
C LYS A 69 -5.36 -7.23 0.28
N ALA A 70 -5.40 -6.11 -0.43
CA ALA A 70 -4.54 -5.86 -1.57
C ALA A 70 -3.07 -5.74 -1.13
N ALA A 71 -2.79 -4.98 -0.06
CA ALA A 71 -1.45 -4.77 0.48
C ALA A 71 -0.74 -6.09 0.85
N ASP A 72 -1.49 -7.06 1.38
CA ASP A 72 -0.96 -8.38 1.76
C ASP A 72 -0.27 -9.13 0.60
N GLY A 73 -0.71 -8.89 -0.63
CA GLY A 73 -0.15 -9.48 -1.85
C GLY A 73 0.89 -8.60 -2.57
N ILE A 74 1.15 -7.39 -2.08
CA ILE A 74 2.06 -6.43 -2.71
C ILE A 74 3.43 -6.50 -2.03
N PRO A 75 4.54 -6.62 -2.78
CA PRO A 75 5.88 -6.46 -2.21
C PRO A 75 6.13 -5.01 -1.77
N PRO A 76 6.93 -4.77 -0.72
CA PRO A 76 7.33 -3.42 -0.36
C PRO A 76 8.08 -2.75 -1.52
N PHE A 77 7.85 -1.46 -1.72
CA PHE A 77 8.46 -0.68 -2.81
C PHE A 77 8.25 -1.31 -4.20
N ALA A 78 7.03 -1.76 -4.50
CA ALA A 78 6.67 -2.55 -5.69
C ALA A 78 7.01 -1.88 -7.04
N TRP A 79 7.27 -0.57 -7.08
CA TRP A 79 7.71 0.16 -8.26
C TRP A 79 9.19 -0.08 -8.63
N TYR A 80 9.99 -0.69 -7.75
CA TYR A 80 11.33 -1.17 -8.08
C TYR A 80 11.25 -2.61 -8.63
N GLU A 81 11.00 -2.73 -9.93
CA GLU A 81 10.78 -4.03 -10.60
C GLU A 81 12.06 -4.89 -10.66
N ASP A 82 13.23 -4.26 -10.78
CA ASP A 82 14.52 -4.95 -10.90
C ASP A 82 15.23 -5.21 -9.55
N ALA A 83 14.63 -4.80 -8.43
CA ALA A 83 15.23 -4.99 -7.12
C ALA A 83 15.23 -6.49 -6.70
N PRO A 84 16.38 -7.05 -6.26
CA PRO A 84 16.42 -8.43 -5.78
C PRO A 84 15.45 -8.69 -4.62
N ARG A 85 14.69 -9.80 -4.68
CA ARG A 85 13.74 -10.25 -3.63
C ARG A 85 14.18 -11.55 -2.93
N THR A 86 15.40 -11.55 -2.42
CA THR A 86 16.04 -12.71 -1.80
C THR A 86 15.73 -12.85 -0.31
N GLN A 87 15.39 -11.76 0.37
CA GLN A 87 15.12 -11.70 1.81
C GLN A 87 13.61 -11.60 2.12
N PRO A 88 13.15 -12.00 3.32
CA PRO A 88 11.74 -11.90 3.70
C PRO A 88 11.17 -10.47 3.69
N ASN A 89 11.95 -9.48 4.12
CA ASN A 89 11.55 -8.06 4.11
C ASN A 89 11.45 -7.43 2.71
N GLN A 90 11.79 -8.17 1.65
CA GLN A 90 11.67 -7.73 0.25
C GLN A 90 10.45 -8.36 -0.45
N ARG A 91 9.71 -9.22 0.25
CA ARG A 91 8.58 -9.99 -0.28
C ARG A 91 7.29 -9.51 0.35
N SER A 92 6.18 -9.73 -0.34
CA SER A 92 4.85 -9.56 0.24
C SER A 92 4.63 -10.51 1.43
N HIS A 93 3.69 -10.16 2.31
CA HIS A 93 3.31 -11.04 3.42
C HIS A 93 2.74 -12.37 2.93
N ALA A 94 1.93 -12.37 1.86
CA ALA A 94 1.42 -13.58 1.25
C ALA A 94 2.53 -14.51 0.73
N GLU A 95 3.57 -13.97 0.08
CA GLU A 95 4.73 -14.75 -0.34
C GLU A 95 5.50 -15.35 0.84
N ASN A 96 5.72 -14.55 1.89
CA ASN A 96 6.42 -15.03 3.09
C ASN A 96 5.65 -16.16 3.78
N ARG A 97 4.32 -16.09 3.88
CA ARG A 97 3.50 -17.20 4.40
C ARG A 97 3.60 -18.45 3.54
N ARG A 98 3.59 -18.32 2.21
CA ARG A 98 3.76 -19.48 1.29
C ARG A 98 5.13 -20.13 1.45
N LYS A 99 6.20 -19.35 1.66
CA LYS A 99 7.57 -19.88 1.80
C LYS A 99 7.91 -20.37 3.21
N GLY A 100 7.32 -19.79 4.24
CA GLY A 100 7.48 -20.23 5.64
C GLY A 100 6.62 -21.43 6.03
N GLY A 101 5.71 -21.87 5.15
CA GLY A 101 4.80 -22.99 5.36
C GLY A 101 5.40 -24.39 5.13
N THR A 102 6.64 -24.63 5.56
CA THR A 102 7.13 -25.99 5.80
C THR A 102 6.98 -26.29 7.28
N ALA A 103 6.07 -27.22 7.60
CA ALA A 103 5.98 -27.88 8.91
C ALA A 103 7.26 -28.68 9.21
#